data_AF-A0A842NUV0-F1
#
_entry.id   AF-A0A842NUV0-F1
#
_cell.length_a   1.000
_cell.length_b   1.000
_cell.length_c   1.000
_cell.angle_alpha   90.00
_cell.angle_beta   90.00
_cell.angle_gamma   90.00
#
_symmetry.space_group_name_H-M   'P 1'
#
loop_
_entity.id
_entity.type
_entity.pdbx_description
1 polymer ?
#
loop_
_entity_poly.entity_id
_entity_poly.type
_entity_poly.pdbx_seq_one_letter_code
_entity_poly.pdbx_strand_id
1 'polypeptide(L)'
;QFYEVPLDSETKLIGPTAVREALDRDPEFAQLKTLLRNPRIGDNILYRVGDHDVYFIPVYTAGAGGVVAQLGTIAAVGAAFNGEYFVGLGATQEEAFEQYLKKVSGVASTTTTADDDYVELIKDDRINIIKSIFEKEQIIISEPTSIQIPLSFNEGEIFFFTEDDLPDTELFLSEFIDDFVKPRSDRVFMWEVDAILNIGTVYVKDGLPEIHYVSIEVGN
;
A
#
# COMPACT_ATOMS: atom_id res chain seq x y z
N GLN A 1 -35.73 -15.73 3.28
CA GLN A 1 -35.49 -14.61 2.36
C GLN A 1 -34.00 -14.62 2.06
N PHE A 2 -33.61 -14.79 0.79
CA PHE A 2 -32.20 -14.69 0.40
C PHE A 2 -31.86 -13.20 0.27
N TYR A 3 -30.70 -12.80 0.76
CA TYR A 3 -30.18 -11.45 0.54
C TYR A 3 -29.74 -11.35 -0.92
N GLU A 4 -30.37 -10.45 -1.68
CA GLU A 4 -30.01 -10.12 -3.05
C GLU A 4 -29.27 -8.78 -3.04
N VAL A 5 -28.15 -8.70 -3.76
CA VAL A 5 -27.41 -7.44 -3.89
C VAL A 5 -28.25 -6.48 -4.74
N PRO A 6 -28.51 -5.24 -4.28
CA PRO A 6 -29.26 -4.25 -5.04
C PRO A 6 -28.65 -4.03 -6.44
N LEU A 7 -29.48 -3.97 -7.48
CA LEU A 7 -29.05 -3.85 -8.87
C LEU A 7 -28.26 -2.55 -9.16
N ASP A 8 -28.49 -1.56 -8.32
CA ASP A 8 -27.95 -0.20 -8.27
C ASP A 8 -26.71 -0.07 -7.36
N SER A 9 -26.18 -1.17 -6.82
CA SER A 9 -24.93 -1.13 -6.06
C SER A 9 -23.73 -0.78 -6.96
N GLU A 10 -22.95 0.23 -6.54
CA GLU A 10 -21.72 0.67 -7.21
C GLU A 10 -20.64 -0.43 -7.25
N THR A 11 -20.67 -1.35 -6.28
CA THR A 11 -19.74 -2.50 -6.20
C THR A 11 -20.49 -3.80 -6.40
N LYS A 12 -20.14 -4.55 -7.45
CA LYS A 12 -20.73 -5.87 -7.72
C LYS A 12 -19.77 -6.98 -7.30
N LEU A 13 -20.26 -7.97 -6.58
CA LEU A 13 -19.47 -9.17 -6.29
C LEU A 13 -19.44 -10.09 -7.51
N ILE A 14 -18.24 -10.45 -7.94
CA ILE A 14 -18.03 -11.34 -9.09
C ILE A 14 -17.98 -12.80 -8.65
N GLY A 15 -18.66 -13.63 -9.43
CA GLY A 15 -18.72 -15.07 -9.19
C GLY A 15 -17.42 -15.79 -9.60
N PRO A 16 -17.24 -17.05 -9.18
CA PRO A 16 -16.00 -17.83 -9.42
C PRO A 16 -15.56 -17.92 -10.88
N THR A 17 -16.50 -17.90 -11.84
CA THR A 17 -16.20 -17.91 -13.28
C THR A 17 -15.57 -16.60 -13.74
N ALA A 18 -16.15 -15.46 -13.33
CA ALA A 18 -15.66 -14.14 -13.73
C ALA A 18 -14.27 -13.83 -13.14
N VAL A 19 -13.99 -14.33 -11.93
CA VAL A 19 -12.67 -14.25 -11.29
C VAL A 19 -11.60 -14.98 -12.12
N ARG A 20 -11.94 -16.13 -12.71
CA ARG A 20 -11.01 -16.86 -13.60
C ARG A 20 -10.76 -16.11 -14.89
N GLU A 21 -11.80 -15.52 -15.48
CA GLU A 21 -11.67 -14.69 -16.67
C GLU A 21 -10.83 -13.44 -16.40
N ALA A 22 -10.98 -12.82 -15.22
CA ALA A 22 -10.15 -11.71 -14.78
C ALA A 22 -8.67 -12.08 -14.68
N LEU A 23 -8.36 -13.21 -14.03
CA LEU A 23 -7.00 -13.75 -13.96
C LEU A 23 -6.41 -14.02 -15.35
N ASP A 24 -7.17 -14.67 -16.24
CA ASP A 24 -6.70 -14.99 -17.61
C ASP A 24 -6.48 -13.73 -18.48
N ARG A 25 -7.11 -12.60 -18.15
CA ARG A 25 -6.95 -11.32 -18.84
C ARG A 25 -5.89 -10.41 -18.24
N ASP A 26 -5.39 -10.71 -17.03
CA ASP A 26 -4.30 -9.96 -16.42
C ASP A 26 -3.02 -10.11 -17.26
N PRO A 27 -2.37 -9.00 -17.67
CA PRO A 27 -1.25 -9.03 -18.60
C PRO A 27 -0.01 -9.72 -18.01
N GLU A 28 0.25 -9.54 -16.71
CA GLU A 28 1.39 -10.18 -16.03
C GLU A 28 1.18 -11.69 -15.96
N PHE A 29 -0.04 -12.11 -15.61
CA PHE A 29 -0.38 -13.52 -15.58
C PHE A 29 -0.34 -14.14 -16.97
N ALA A 30 -0.85 -13.44 -17.98
CA ALA A 30 -0.80 -13.90 -19.37
C ALA A 30 0.65 -14.12 -19.83
N GLN A 31 1.56 -13.20 -19.50
CA GLN A 31 2.99 -13.35 -19.78
C GLN A 31 3.60 -14.51 -19.01
N LEU A 32 3.37 -14.60 -17.70
CA LEU A 32 3.87 -15.67 -16.85
C LEU A 32 3.42 -17.04 -17.36
N LYS A 33 2.14 -17.18 -17.73
CA LYS A 33 1.53 -18.41 -18.26
C LYS A 33 2.25 -18.93 -19.50
N THR A 34 2.86 -18.06 -20.33
CA THR A 34 3.68 -18.48 -21.48
C THR A 34 5.01 -19.11 -21.08
N LEU A 35 5.55 -18.73 -19.92
CA LEU A 35 6.82 -19.23 -19.39
C LEU A 35 6.65 -20.54 -18.61
N LEU A 36 5.45 -20.80 -18.09
CA LEU A 36 5.13 -22.01 -17.33
C LEU A 36 4.96 -23.22 -18.26
N ARG A 37 5.62 -24.34 -17.92
CA ARG A 37 5.42 -25.61 -18.63
C ARG A 37 4.14 -26.30 -18.16
N ASN A 38 3.13 -26.32 -19.04
CA ASN A 38 1.84 -26.98 -18.82
C ASN A 38 1.13 -26.51 -17.53
N PRO A 39 0.80 -25.21 -17.41
CA PRO A 39 0.23 -24.65 -16.19
C PRO A 39 -1.16 -25.23 -15.90
N ARG A 40 -1.43 -25.54 -14.64
CA ARG A 40 -2.75 -25.95 -14.13
C ARG A 40 -3.23 -24.93 -13.11
N ILE A 41 -4.39 -24.36 -13.36
CA ILE A 41 -5.05 -23.43 -12.45
C ILE A 41 -5.81 -24.26 -11.41
N GLY A 42 -5.56 -23.99 -10.13
CA GLY A 42 -6.22 -24.65 -9.00
C GLY A 42 -7.62 -24.11 -8.71
N ASP A 43 -8.15 -24.50 -7.56
CA ASP A 43 -9.47 -24.08 -7.10
C ASP A 43 -9.48 -22.62 -6.62
N ASN A 44 -10.65 -22.00 -6.70
CA ASN A 44 -10.86 -20.64 -6.23
C ASN A 44 -11.23 -20.67 -4.75
N ILE A 45 -10.39 -20.10 -3.89
CA ILE A 45 -10.63 -20.07 -2.44
C ILE A 45 -10.92 -18.63 -2.04
N LEU A 46 -12.15 -18.34 -1.61
CA LEU A 46 -12.56 -17.01 -1.18
C LEU A 46 -12.24 -16.79 0.30
N TYR A 47 -11.53 -15.70 0.60
CA TYR A 47 -11.30 -15.23 1.95
C TYR A 47 -11.68 -13.75 2.07
N ARG A 48 -12.08 -13.36 3.28
CA ARG A 48 -12.13 -11.95 3.70
C ARG A 48 -10.84 -11.66 4.45
N VAL A 49 -10.02 -10.75 3.94
CA VAL A 49 -8.77 -10.31 4.58
C VAL A 49 -8.89 -8.80 4.80
N GLY A 50 -8.94 -8.38 6.06
CA GLY A 50 -9.37 -7.01 6.39
C GLY A 50 -10.75 -6.73 5.81
N ASP A 51 -10.88 -5.63 5.06
CA ASP A 51 -12.11 -5.25 4.39
C ASP A 51 -12.26 -5.83 2.98
N HIS A 52 -11.26 -6.57 2.47
CA HIS A 52 -11.24 -7.08 1.10
C HIS A 52 -11.76 -8.52 1.00
N ASP A 53 -12.75 -8.75 0.14
CA ASP A 53 -13.11 -10.08 -0.35
C ASP A 53 -12.17 -10.48 -1.49
N VAL A 54 -11.35 -11.51 -1.31
CA VAL A 54 -10.31 -11.92 -2.27
C VAL A 54 -10.33 -13.42 -2.53
N TYR A 55 -10.26 -13.78 -3.81
CA TYR A 55 -10.05 -15.15 -4.24
C TYR A 55 -8.56 -15.45 -4.39
N PHE A 56 -8.08 -16.45 -3.67
CA PHE A 56 -6.76 -17.01 -3.87
C PHE A 56 -6.83 -18.21 -4.81
N ILE A 57 -6.02 -18.17 -5.86
CA ILE A 57 -6.00 -19.19 -6.91
C ILE A 57 -4.54 -19.67 -7.07
N PRO A 58 -4.21 -20.89 -6.61
CA PRO A 58 -2.88 -21.44 -6.81
C PRO A 58 -2.71 -21.87 -8.27
N VAL A 59 -1.55 -21.57 -8.84
CA VAL A 59 -1.20 -21.95 -10.22
C VAL A 59 -0.02 -22.90 -10.16
N TYR A 60 -0.24 -24.11 -10.65
CA TYR A 60 0.74 -25.17 -10.63
C TYR A 60 1.43 -25.32 -11.99
N THR A 61 2.67 -25.78 -11.97
CA THR A 61 3.41 -26.19 -13.17
C THR A 61 3.77 -27.66 -13.12
N ALA A 62 3.90 -28.27 -14.29
CA ALA A 62 4.43 -29.63 -14.37
C ALA A 62 5.96 -29.59 -14.16
N GLY A 63 6.45 -30.27 -13.12
CA GLY A 63 7.89 -30.43 -12.91
C GLY A 63 8.56 -31.18 -14.06
N ALA A 64 9.89 -31.03 -14.21
CA ALA A 64 10.70 -31.57 -15.30
C ALA A 64 10.63 -33.11 -15.51
N GLY A 65 9.95 -33.86 -14.64
CA GLY A 65 9.79 -35.31 -14.67
C GLY A 65 8.34 -35.84 -14.73
N GLY A 66 7.34 -34.98 -14.97
CA GLY A 66 6.01 -35.42 -15.43
C GLY A 66 5.00 -35.96 -14.40
N VAL A 67 5.22 -35.88 -13.08
CA VAL A 67 4.22 -36.37 -12.10
C VAL A 67 4.03 -35.50 -10.85
N VAL A 68 4.90 -34.51 -10.59
CA VAL A 68 4.77 -33.62 -9.42
C VAL A 68 4.38 -32.23 -9.90
N ALA A 69 3.21 -31.76 -9.47
CA ALA A 69 2.76 -30.39 -9.65
C ALA A 69 3.53 -29.50 -8.66
N GLN A 70 4.31 -28.55 -9.17
CA GLN A 70 5.00 -27.56 -8.34
C GLN A 70 4.20 -26.27 -8.34
N LEU A 71 4.03 -25.63 -7.18
CA LEU A 71 3.42 -24.32 -7.09
C LEU A 71 4.30 -23.33 -7.88
N GLY A 72 3.73 -22.75 -8.94
CA GLY A 72 4.40 -21.77 -9.79
C GLY A 72 4.17 -20.35 -9.27
N THR A 73 2.94 -20.03 -8.91
CA THR A 73 2.54 -18.75 -8.30
C THR A 73 1.18 -18.90 -7.62
N ILE A 74 0.80 -17.91 -6.83
CA ILE A 74 -0.54 -17.73 -6.27
C ILE A 74 -1.07 -16.40 -6.82
N ALA A 75 -2.31 -16.42 -7.32
CA ALA A 75 -3.02 -15.20 -7.69
C ALA A 75 -4.01 -14.79 -6.58
N ALA A 76 -4.05 -13.51 -6.26
CA ALA A 76 -5.04 -12.88 -5.40
C ALA A 76 -5.92 -11.97 -6.26
N VAL A 77 -7.21 -12.32 -6.39
CA VAL A 77 -8.15 -11.62 -7.28
C VAL A 77 -9.28 -11.02 -6.45
N GLY A 78 -9.51 -9.70 -6.59
CA GLY A 78 -10.59 -9.02 -5.90
C GLY A 78 -11.95 -9.57 -6.29
N ALA A 79 -12.81 -9.84 -5.31
CA ALA A 79 -14.19 -10.24 -5.55
C ALA A 79 -15.12 -9.05 -5.82
N ALA A 80 -14.71 -7.83 -5.45
CA ALA A 80 -15.42 -6.59 -5.73
C ALA A 80 -15.08 -6.09 -7.14
N PHE A 81 -16.11 -5.73 -7.93
CA PHE A 81 -15.97 -5.15 -9.25
C PHE A 81 -16.66 -3.77 -9.29
N ASN A 82 -15.85 -2.75 -9.52
CA ASN A 82 -16.23 -1.34 -9.66
C ASN A 82 -15.99 -0.81 -11.10
N GLY A 83 -15.67 -1.69 -12.06
CA GLY A 83 -15.33 -1.33 -13.43
C GLY A 83 -14.00 -1.92 -13.90
N GLU A 84 -13.13 -2.29 -12.96
CA GLU A 84 -11.81 -2.90 -13.21
C GLU A 84 -11.63 -4.18 -12.37
N TYR A 85 -10.72 -5.05 -12.83
CA TYR A 85 -10.34 -6.27 -12.11
C TYR A 85 -8.91 -6.13 -11.59
N PHE A 86 -8.72 -6.34 -10.29
CA PHE A 86 -7.41 -6.29 -9.66
C PHE A 86 -6.90 -7.70 -9.36
N VAL A 87 -5.69 -8.00 -9.82
CA VAL A 87 -5.06 -9.34 -9.73
C VAL A 87 -3.63 -9.21 -9.25
N GLY A 88 -3.33 -9.59 -8.01
CA GLY A 88 -1.96 -9.71 -7.50
C GLY A 88 -1.37 -11.09 -7.74
N LEU A 89 -0.07 -11.17 -8.04
CA LEU A 89 0.66 -12.44 -8.22
C LEU A 89 1.81 -12.53 -7.21
N GLY A 90 2.02 -13.69 -6.61
CA GLY A 90 3.10 -13.90 -5.63
C GLY A 90 3.56 -15.35 -5.54
N ALA A 91 4.68 -15.60 -4.88
CA ALA A 91 5.10 -16.97 -4.54
C ALA A 91 4.36 -17.49 -3.30
N THR A 92 3.92 -16.58 -2.42
CA THR A 92 3.10 -16.85 -1.23
C THR A 92 1.73 -16.15 -1.31
N GLN A 93 0.82 -16.47 -0.38
CA GLN A 93 -0.50 -15.83 -0.32
C GLN A 93 -0.35 -14.36 0.12
N GLU A 94 0.57 -14.12 1.05
CA GLU A 94 0.91 -12.82 1.58
C GLU A 94 1.44 -11.90 0.46
N GLU A 95 2.41 -12.37 -0.32
CA GLU A 95 2.96 -11.61 -1.46
C GLU A 95 1.89 -11.32 -2.52
N ALA A 96 1.06 -12.32 -2.87
CA ALA A 96 0.00 -12.13 -3.85
C ALA A 96 -1.03 -11.10 -3.38
N PHE A 97 -1.39 -11.13 -2.09
CA PHE A 97 -2.30 -10.17 -1.50
C PHE A 97 -1.70 -8.76 -1.45
N GLU A 98 -0.42 -8.62 -1.11
CA GLU A 98 0.30 -7.35 -1.15
C GLU A 98 0.28 -6.75 -2.57
N GLN A 99 0.57 -7.55 -3.60
CA GLN A 99 0.52 -7.10 -5.00
C GLN A 99 -0.90 -6.75 -5.46
N TYR A 100 -1.91 -7.46 -4.94
CA TYR A 100 -3.31 -7.13 -5.17
C TYR A 100 -3.66 -5.78 -4.53
N LEU A 101 -3.27 -5.56 -3.27
CA LEU A 101 -3.51 -4.28 -2.58
C LEU A 101 -2.84 -3.13 -3.32
N LYS A 102 -1.61 -3.32 -3.79
CA LYS A 102 -0.91 -2.37 -4.67
C LYS A 102 -1.77 -2.03 -5.88
N LYS A 103 -2.29 -3.01 -6.62
CA LYS A 103 -3.15 -2.73 -7.80
C LYS A 103 -4.48 -2.07 -7.43
N VAL A 104 -5.12 -2.47 -6.32
CA VAL A 104 -6.38 -1.88 -5.83
C VAL A 104 -6.19 -0.43 -5.39
N SER A 105 -5.04 -0.12 -4.79
CA SER A 105 -4.66 1.25 -4.42
C SER A 105 -4.11 2.03 -5.63
N GLY A 106 -4.13 1.49 -6.85
CA GLY A 106 -3.64 2.18 -8.06
C GLY A 106 -2.11 2.13 -8.25
N VAL A 107 -1.39 1.41 -7.40
CA VAL A 107 0.04 1.10 -7.50
C VAL A 107 0.24 -0.12 -8.40
N ALA A 108 0.00 0.02 -9.71
CA ALA A 108 0.36 -1.01 -10.68
C ALA A 108 1.86 -0.94 -10.98
N SER A 109 2.63 -1.96 -10.58
CA SER A 109 4.02 -2.11 -11.02
C SER A 109 4.04 -2.41 -12.53
N THR A 110 4.53 -1.43 -13.28
CA THR A 110 4.71 -1.25 -14.74
C THR A 110 4.65 -2.46 -15.70
N THR A 111 3.87 -2.30 -16.78
CA THR A 111 4.38 -2.41 -18.16
C THR A 111 3.70 -1.42 -19.12
N THR A 112 4.36 -0.28 -19.35
CA THR A 112 4.29 0.62 -20.52
C THR A 112 2.95 0.75 -21.28
N THR A 113 2.23 1.82 -20.96
CA THR A 113 1.85 2.84 -21.95
C THR A 113 2.02 4.19 -21.30
N ALA A 114 2.83 5.06 -21.91
CA ALA A 114 2.93 6.46 -21.54
C ALA A 114 1.52 7.09 -21.58
N ASP A 115 1.04 7.50 -20.42
CA ASP A 115 0.10 8.60 -20.32
C ASP A 115 0.93 9.77 -19.78
N ASP A 116 1.05 10.83 -20.56
CA ASP A 116 1.97 11.95 -20.34
C ASP A 116 1.64 12.79 -19.07
N ASP A 117 0.69 12.35 -18.23
CA ASP A 117 0.18 13.08 -17.06
C ASP A 117 0.05 12.23 -15.78
N TYR A 118 0.46 10.95 -15.77
CA TYR A 118 0.46 10.12 -14.56
C TYR A 118 1.87 9.98 -13.99
N VAL A 119 2.14 10.69 -12.89
CA VAL A 119 3.40 10.56 -12.14
C VAL A 119 3.17 9.59 -10.98
N GLU A 120 3.64 8.35 -11.13
CA GLU A 120 3.74 7.42 -10.01
C GLU A 120 4.62 8.06 -8.92
N LEU A 121 4.03 8.37 -7.77
CA LEU A 121 4.78 8.90 -6.63
C LEU A 121 5.68 7.79 -6.11
N ILE A 122 6.96 7.78 -6.48
CA ILE A 122 7.94 6.88 -5.86
C ILE A 122 8.17 7.31 -4.39
N LYS A 123 8.76 6.44 -3.56
CA LYS A 123 9.02 6.75 -2.13
C LYS A 123 9.64 8.14 -1.91
N ASP A 124 10.60 8.50 -2.76
CA ASP A 124 11.26 9.81 -2.69
C ASP A 124 10.30 10.97 -2.99
N ASP A 125 9.37 10.82 -3.94
CA ASP A 125 8.36 11.83 -4.23
C ASP A 125 7.40 12.00 -3.06
N ARG A 126 7.01 10.89 -2.42
CA ARG A 126 6.17 10.90 -1.21
C ARG A 126 6.86 11.63 -0.06
N ILE A 127 8.14 11.34 0.18
CA ILE A 127 8.95 12.07 1.17
C ILE A 127 9.05 13.56 0.81
N ASN A 128 9.24 13.91 -0.46
CA ASN A 128 9.31 15.30 -0.91
C ASN A 128 7.97 16.03 -0.71
N ILE A 129 6.84 15.37 -0.94
CA ILE A 129 5.51 15.91 -0.65
C ILE A 129 5.36 16.19 0.83
N ILE A 130 5.70 15.22 1.69
CA ILE A 130 5.69 15.40 3.15
C ILE A 130 6.56 16.60 3.54
N LYS A 131 7.79 16.69 3.03
CA LYS A 131 8.66 17.85 3.28
C LYS A 131 8.01 19.17 2.86
N SER A 132 7.36 19.18 1.69
CA SER A 132 6.71 20.39 1.17
C SER A 132 5.58 20.90 2.07
N ILE A 133 4.88 20.03 2.80
CA ILE A 133 3.82 20.41 3.74
C ILE A 133 4.40 21.24 4.88
N PHE A 134 5.52 20.79 5.47
CA PHE A 134 6.21 21.55 6.52
C PHE A 134 6.81 22.86 5.99
N GLU A 135 7.40 22.84 4.79
CA GLU A 135 7.99 24.03 4.16
C GLU A 135 6.94 25.11 3.85
N LYS A 136 5.75 24.73 3.37
CA LYS A 136 4.61 25.64 3.15
C LYS A 136 4.21 26.36 4.45
N GLU A 137 4.30 25.66 5.58
CA GLU A 137 4.03 26.19 6.92
C GLU A 137 5.24 26.90 7.56
N GLN A 138 6.31 27.14 6.79
CA GLN A 138 7.55 27.79 7.24
C GLN A 138 8.28 27.05 8.36
N ILE A 139 8.08 25.73 8.46
CA ILE A 139 8.75 24.87 9.44
C ILE A 139 10.07 24.35 8.84
N ILE A 140 11.15 24.48 9.59
CA ILE A 140 12.48 24.00 9.21
C ILE A 140 12.58 22.50 9.47
N ILE A 141 12.96 21.73 8.45
CA ILE A 141 13.24 20.29 8.58
C ILE A 141 14.73 20.08 8.80
N SER A 142 15.10 19.24 9.76
CA SER A 142 16.48 18.84 10.02
C SER A 142 16.61 17.32 10.09
N GLU A 143 17.64 16.76 9.46
CA GLU A 143 17.90 15.32 9.44
C GLU A 143 19.12 15.00 10.31
N PRO A 144 18.93 14.73 11.61
CA PRO A 144 20.04 14.43 12.52
C PRO A 144 20.60 13.03 12.27
N THR A 145 21.89 12.83 12.58
CA THR A 145 22.51 11.51 12.52
C THR A 145 22.07 10.56 13.64
N SER A 146 21.62 11.10 14.78
CA SER A 146 21.00 10.34 15.87
C SER A 146 20.13 11.24 16.74
N ILE A 147 19.11 10.67 17.38
CA ILE A 147 18.25 11.35 18.35
C ILE A 147 18.35 10.61 19.69
N GLN A 148 18.67 11.35 20.75
CA GLN A 148 18.77 10.82 22.11
C GLN A 148 18.01 11.75 23.06
N ILE A 149 16.70 11.50 23.18
CA ILE A 149 15.79 12.27 24.04
C ILE A 149 15.29 11.30 25.13
N PRO A 150 15.30 11.69 26.41
CA PRO A 150 14.93 10.80 27.50
C PRO A 150 13.43 10.43 27.54
N LEU A 151 12.57 11.25 26.93
CA LEU A 151 11.13 11.02 26.81
C LEU A 151 10.67 11.17 25.37
N SER A 152 9.92 10.19 24.88
CA SER A 152 9.38 10.18 23.52
C SER A 152 7.90 9.84 23.54
N PHE A 153 7.11 10.60 22.80
CA PHE A 153 5.67 10.43 22.64
C PHE A 153 5.34 10.34 21.15
N ASN A 154 4.73 9.22 20.74
CA ASN A 154 4.14 9.09 19.41
C ASN A 154 2.72 9.65 19.46
N GLU A 155 2.48 10.72 18.72
CA GLU A 155 1.21 11.45 18.68
C GLU A 155 0.27 10.93 17.58
N GLY A 156 0.73 10.05 16.70
CA GLY A 156 -0.12 9.45 15.68
C GLY A 156 0.66 8.73 14.58
N GLU A 157 -0.07 7.89 13.85
CA GLU A 157 0.47 7.08 12.76
C GLU A 157 -0.45 7.17 11.54
N ILE A 158 0.13 7.26 10.34
CA ILE A 158 -0.61 7.26 9.07
C ILE A 158 0.17 6.51 7.98
N PHE A 159 -0.54 6.04 6.96
CA PHE A 159 0.03 5.46 5.75
C PHE A 159 -0.03 6.49 4.62
N PHE A 160 1.05 6.62 3.86
CA PHE A 160 1.07 7.47 2.66
C PHE A 160 1.72 6.68 1.52
N PHE A 161 0.90 6.02 0.73
CA PHE A 161 1.32 5.14 -0.36
C PHE A 161 0.97 5.71 -1.73
N THR A 162 -0.10 6.49 -1.83
CA THR A 162 -0.66 6.97 -3.10
C THR A 162 -1.06 8.43 -3.02
N GLU A 163 -1.40 9.03 -4.17
CA GLU A 163 -1.95 10.40 -4.19
C GLU A 163 -3.32 10.50 -3.52
N ASP A 164 -4.11 9.41 -3.50
CA ASP A 164 -5.41 9.38 -2.82
C ASP A 164 -5.27 9.50 -1.28
N ASP A 165 -4.12 9.10 -0.73
CA ASP A 165 -3.78 9.24 0.69
C ASP A 165 -3.34 10.69 1.04
N LEU A 166 -3.10 11.54 0.03
CA LEU A 166 -2.57 12.90 0.23
C LEU A 166 -3.49 13.79 1.07
N PRO A 167 -4.81 13.87 0.82
CA PRO A 167 -5.68 14.76 1.60
C PRO A 167 -5.69 14.42 3.10
N ASP A 168 -5.70 13.13 3.43
CA ASP A 168 -5.66 12.65 4.80
C ASP A 168 -4.28 12.89 5.43
N THR A 169 -3.20 12.73 4.65
CA THR A 169 -1.83 13.04 5.07
C THR A 169 -1.62 14.53 5.33
N GLU A 170 -2.14 15.40 4.46
CA GLU A 170 -2.09 16.85 4.65
C GLU A 170 -2.84 17.23 5.93
N LEU A 171 -4.06 16.73 6.13
CA LEU A 171 -4.84 17.01 7.33
C LEU A 171 -4.11 16.55 8.60
N PHE A 172 -3.65 15.30 8.62
CA PHE A 172 -2.94 14.71 9.76
C PHE A 172 -1.67 15.51 10.12
N LEU A 173 -0.86 15.88 9.13
CA LEU A 173 0.35 16.65 9.37
C LEU A 173 0.06 18.11 9.76
N SER A 174 -0.98 18.72 9.20
CA SER A 174 -1.43 20.05 9.62
C SER A 174 -1.87 20.08 11.09
N GLU A 175 -2.64 19.08 11.53
CA GLU A 175 -3.04 18.94 12.94
C GLU A 175 -1.81 18.78 13.84
N PHE A 176 -0.86 17.92 13.48
CA PHE A 176 0.39 17.77 14.22
C PHE A 176 1.20 19.08 14.29
N ILE A 177 1.30 19.81 13.18
CA ILE A 177 2.01 21.08 13.12
C ILE A 177 1.37 22.12 14.06
N ASP A 178 0.04 22.23 14.03
CA ASP A 178 -0.69 23.23 14.80
C ASP A 178 -0.72 22.90 16.30
N ASP A 179 -0.88 21.63 16.68
CA ASP A 179 -1.00 21.21 18.07
C ASP A 179 0.34 21.03 18.77
N PHE A 180 1.36 20.52 18.05
CA PHE A 180 2.64 20.13 18.64
C PHE A 180 3.79 21.05 18.24
N VAL A 181 3.92 21.40 16.95
CA VAL A 181 5.08 22.12 16.42
C VAL A 181 5.01 23.62 16.70
N LYS A 182 4.11 24.37 16.04
CA LYS A 182 4.03 25.84 16.10
C LYS A 182 3.95 26.41 17.53
N PRO A 183 3.28 25.78 18.50
CA PRO A 183 3.25 26.32 19.88
C PRO A 183 4.60 26.26 20.59
N ARG A 184 5.56 25.46 20.11
CA ARG A 184 6.80 25.11 20.82
C ARG A 184 8.07 25.40 20.01
N SER A 185 8.01 25.32 18.68
CA SER A 185 9.18 25.44 17.80
C SER A 185 8.76 25.81 16.37
N ASP A 186 9.73 26.26 15.58
CA ASP A 186 9.69 26.43 14.13
C ASP A 186 10.49 25.32 13.40
N ARG A 187 10.89 24.26 14.12
CA ARG A 187 11.73 23.20 13.60
C ARG A 187 11.23 21.81 13.96
N VAL A 188 11.35 20.90 13.01
CA VAL A 188 11.16 19.46 13.19
C VAL A 188 12.42 18.69 12.82
N PHE A 189 12.56 17.52 13.43
CA PHE A 189 13.56 16.52 13.09
C PHE A 189 12.89 15.42 12.31
N MET A 190 13.54 14.99 11.24
CA MET A 190 13.08 13.87 10.42
C MET A 190 14.11 12.75 10.48
N TRP A 191 13.65 11.53 10.73
CA TRP A 191 14.49 10.33 10.76
C TRP A 191 13.71 9.11 10.29
N GLU A 192 14.40 8.17 9.66
CA GLU A 192 13.81 6.90 9.25
C GLU A 192 14.23 5.77 10.20
N VAL A 193 13.27 4.91 10.55
CA VAL A 193 13.52 3.62 11.20
C VAL A 193 12.84 2.59 10.33
N ASP A 194 13.64 1.70 9.72
CA ASP A 194 13.20 0.74 8.71
C ASP A 194 12.49 1.44 7.54
N ALA A 195 11.18 1.21 7.34
CA ALA A 195 10.36 1.82 6.28
C ALA A 195 9.42 2.93 6.81
N ILE A 196 9.61 3.35 8.07
CA ILE A 196 8.76 4.33 8.74
C ILE A 196 9.50 5.66 8.84
N LEU A 197 8.95 6.67 8.19
CA LEU A 197 9.40 8.05 8.30
C LEU A 197 8.84 8.64 9.59
N ASN A 198 9.70 9.15 10.46
CA ASN A 198 9.31 9.80 11.69
C ASN A 198 9.63 11.29 11.60
N ILE A 199 8.69 12.12 12.01
CA ILE A 199 8.87 13.58 12.08
C ILE A 199 8.44 14.06 13.45
N GLY A 200 9.32 14.78 14.14
CA GLY A 200 9.08 15.18 15.52
C GLY A 200 9.69 16.51 15.91
N THR A 201 9.11 17.14 16.93
CA THR A 201 9.65 18.36 17.55
C THR A 201 10.06 18.09 18.99
N VAL A 202 11.06 18.83 19.46
CA VAL A 202 11.59 18.69 20.82
C VAL A 202 11.17 19.90 21.63
N TYR A 203 10.63 19.62 22.81
CA TYR A 203 10.24 20.64 23.78
C TYR A 203 10.80 20.31 25.15
N VAL A 204 11.10 21.34 25.95
CA VAL A 204 11.58 21.16 27.32
C VAL A 204 10.49 21.55 28.28
N LYS A 205 9.97 20.57 29.01
CA LYS A 205 8.96 20.75 30.05
C LYS A 205 9.56 20.46 31.41
N ASP A 206 9.46 21.43 32.34
CA ASP A 206 10.02 21.30 33.70
C ASP A 206 11.51 20.89 33.74
N GLY A 207 12.28 21.27 32.71
CA GLY A 207 13.70 20.95 32.58
C GLY A 207 14.01 19.58 31.95
N LEU A 208 12.99 18.82 31.56
CA LEU A 208 13.13 17.53 30.90
C LEU A 208 12.82 17.66 29.40
N PRO A 209 13.77 17.30 28.50
CA PRO A 209 13.50 17.28 27.07
C PRO A 209 12.58 16.11 26.70
N GLU A 210 11.53 16.43 25.96
CA GLU A 210 10.49 15.54 25.43
C GLU A 210 10.48 15.68 23.90
N ILE A 211 10.40 14.56 23.18
CA ILE A 211 10.15 14.56 21.73
C ILE A 211 8.73 14.09 21.48
N HIS A 212 7.97 14.90 20.76
CA HIS A 212 6.63 14.57 20.27
C HIS A 212 6.75 14.38 18.77
N TYR A 213 6.35 13.21 18.28
CA TYR A 213 6.55 12.84 16.88
C TYR A 213 5.38 12.06 16.33
N VAL A 214 5.29 12.04 15.00
CA VAL A 214 4.37 11.21 14.24
C VAL A 214 5.15 10.24 13.36
N SER A 215 4.52 9.13 13.02
CA SER A 215 5.07 8.10 12.15
C SER A 215 4.26 7.99 10.88
N ILE A 216 4.95 7.91 9.75
CA ILE A 216 4.36 7.84 8.41
C ILE A 216 4.98 6.64 7.71
N GLU A 217 4.18 5.63 7.43
CA GLU A 217 4.64 4.51 6.60
C GLU A 217 4.54 4.93 5.14
N VAL A 218 5.71 5.15 4.52
CA VAL A 218 5.80 5.75 3.19
C VAL A 218 5.95 4.73 2.06
N GLY A 219 5.76 3.44 2.35
CA GLY A 219 5.89 2.34 1.37
C GLY A 219 7.31 2.23 0.79
N ASN A 220 7.58 1.14 0.07
CA ASN A 220 8.82 1.02 -0.71
C ASN A 220 8.71 1.71 -2.08
#